data_AF-A0A6B3GD32-F1
#
_entry.id   AF-A0A6B3GD32-F1
#
_cell.length_a   1.000
_cell.length_b   1.000
_cell.length_c   1.000
_cell.angle_alpha   90.00
_cell.angle_beta   90.00
_cell.angle_gamma   90.00
#
_symmetry.space_group_name_H-M   'P 1'
#
loop_
_entity.id
_entity.type
_entity.pdbx_description
1 polymer ?
#
loop_
_entity_poly.entity_id
_entity_poly.type
_entity_poly.pdbx_seq_one_letter_code
_entity_poly.pdbx_strand_id
1 'polypeptide(L)'
;EAAETGMMGYSSFDQKTSGIHQRQRSRAFVVVDRASGKRVVYVNADLAMIFQSVRQGVMAQLKERYGSLYGEDNVLLSATHTHSGPGGYSHNVAYNLSVLGF
;
A
#
# COMPACT_ATOMS: atom_id res chain seq x y z
N GLU A 1 2.95 5.77 -11.03
CA GLU A 1 3.02 6.61 -12.24
C GLU A 1 2.12 7.84 -12.20
N ALA A 2 2.67 8.99 -12.63
CA ALA A 2 1.96 10.26 -12.69
C ALA A 2 1.20 10.50 -14.01
N ALA A 3 1.48 9.69 -15.04
CA ALA A 3 0.82 9.77 -16.35
C ALA A 3 0.57 8.37 -16.92
N GLU A 4 -0.47 8.25 -17.75
CA GLU A 4 -0.78 7.12 -18.64
C GLU A 4 -1.01 5.75 -17.99
N THR A 5 -1.15 5.70 -16.66
CA THR A 5 -1.47 4.47 -15.93
C THR A 5 -2.92 4.49 -15.47
N GLY A 6 -3.64 3.38 -15.65
CA GLY A 6 -5.01 3.23 -15.17
C GLY A 6 -5.11 3.48 -13.67
N MET A 7 -6.10 4.27 -13.24
CA MET A 7 -6.30 4.61 -11.84
C MET A 7 -7.04 3.47 -11.10
N MET A 8 -6.67 3.24 -9.84
CA MET A 8 -7.27 2.18 -9.02
C MET A 8 -8.51 2.71 -8.28
N GLY A 9 -9.64 2.00 -8.42
CA GLY A 9 -10.87 2.31 -7.68
C GLY A 9 -12.12 2.11 -8.54
N TYR A 10 -12.25 2.90 -9.61
CA TYR A 10 -13.47 2.93 -10.43
C TYR A 10 -13.54 1.88 -11.55
N SER A 11 -12.48 1.09 -11.75
CA SER A 11 -12.43 0.04 -12.78
C SER A 11 -12.71 0.54 -14.21
N SER A 12 -12.34 1.79 -14.52
CA SER A 12 -12.50 2.40 -15.84
C SER A 12 -11.21 2.28 -16.66
N PHE A 13 -11.33 1.79 -17.91
CA PHE A 13 -10.21 1.71 -18.86
C PHE A 13 -9.75 3.09 -19.36
N ASP A 14 -10.65 4.07 -19.34
CA ASP A 14 -10.39 5.43 -19.84
C ASP A 14 -9.79 6.34 -18.75
N GLN A 15 -9.94 5.96 -17.48
CA GLN A 15 -9.42 6.75 -16.36
C GLN A 15 -7.93 6.47 -16.14
N LYS A 16 -7.09 7.25 -16.83
CA LYS A 16 -5.63 7.22 -16.67
C LYS A 16 -5.13 8.45 -15.91
N THR A 17 -4.03 8.28 -15.19
CA THR A 17 -3.32 9.42 -14.58
C THR A 17 -2.86 10.41 -15.65
N SER A 18 -2.94 11.70 -15.35
CA SER A 18 -2.58 12.79 -16.27
C SER A 18 -1.88 13.96 -15.57
N GLY A 19 -1.38 13.74 -14.35
CA GLY A 19 -0.77 14.75 -13.51
C GLY A 19 -0.91 14.43 -12.02
N ILE A 20 -0.55 15.41 -11.18
CA ILE A 20 -0.60 15.30 -9.72
C ILE A 20 -1.29 16.54 -9.15
N HIS A 21 -2.41 16.34 -8.46
CA HIS A 21 -3.00 17.39 -7.61
C HIS A 21 -2.30 17.45 -6.25
N GLN A 22 -2.23 16.32 -5.54
CA GLN A 22 -1.47 16.15 -4.31
C GLN A 22 -0.75 14.79 -4.34
N ARG A 23 0.37 14.70 -3.62
CA ARG A 23 1.12 13.44 -3.52
C ARG A 23 0.44 12.48 -2.54
N GLN A 24 0.49 11.20 -2.86
CA GLN A 24 0.16 10.10 -1.95
C GLN A 24 1.27 9.94 -0.90
N ARG A 25 0.90 9.69 0.36
CA ARG A 25 1.83 9.45 1.46
C ARG A 25 1.53 8.13 2.16
N SER A 26 2.55 7.59 2.82
CA SER A 26 2.42 6.54 3.83
C SER A 26 2.72 7.15 5.19
N ARG A 27 1.80 7.00 6.15
CA ARG A 27 1.93 7.54 7.50
C ARG A 27 2.01 6.39 8.49
N ALA A 28 3.15 6.25 9.15
CA ALA A 28 3.41 5.16 10.09
C ALA A 28 3.43 5.69 11.53
N PHE A 29 2.80 4.93 12.42
CA PHE A 29 2.71 5.18 13.85
C PHE A 29 3.25 3.95 14.57
N VAL A 30 4.36 4.13 15.29
CA VAL A 30 4.97 3.05 16.08
C VAL A 30 4.68 3.32 17.54
N VAL A 31 4.01 2.38 18.18
CA VAL A 31 3.72 2.44 19.62
C VAL A 31 4.54 1.36 20.31
N VAL A 32 5.26 1.75 21.36
CA VAL A 32 6.12 0.85 22.13
C VAL A 32 5.68 0.92 23.58
N ASP A 33 5.36 -0.24 24.15
CA ASP A 33 5.21 -0.36 25.59
C ASP A 33 6.60 -0.25 26.25
N ARG A 34 6.75 0.73 27.14
CA ARG A 34 8.04 1.01 27.79
C ARG A 34 8.45 -0.10 28.76
N ALA A 35 7.50 -0.82 29.35
CA ALA A 35 7.80 -1.85 30.34
C ALA A 35 8.30 -3.15 29.68
N SER A 36 7.59 -3.64 28.66
CA SER A 36 7.93 -4.90 27.99
C SER A 36 8.79 -4.74 26.73
N GLY A 37 8.89 -3.53 26.18
CA GLY A 37 9.54 -3.28 24.88
C GLY A 37 8.75 -3.80 23.67
N LYS A 38 7.58 -4.42 23.89
CA LYS A 38 6.66 -4.84 22.83
C LYS A 38 6.21 -3.62 22.02
N ARG A 39 6.05 -3.82 20.73
CA ARG A 39 5.70 -2.76 19.79
C ARG A 39 4.64 -3.21 18.81
N VAL A 40 3.86 -2.24 18.36
CA VAL A 40 2.94 -2.38 17.23
C VAL A 40 3.16 -1.23 16.26
N VAL A 41 2.96 -1.50 14.97
CA VAL A 41 3.07 -0.53 13.89
C VAL A 41 1.73 -0.46 13.18
N TYR A 42 1.15 0.73 13.11
CA TYR A 42 0.03 1.03 12.23
C TYR A 42 0.50 1.94 11.10
N VAL A 43 0.20 1.56 9.85
CA VAL A 43 0.49 2.36 8.67
C VAL A 43 -0.82 2.66 7.95
N ASN A 44 -1.09 3.94 7.67
CA ASN A 44 -2.17 4.34 6.78
C ASN A 44 -1.58 4.98 5.51
N ALA A 45 -1.89 4.40 4.36
CA ALA A 45 -1.41 4.86 3.07
C ALA A 45 -2.53 5.52 2.25
N ASP A 46 -2.18 6.58 1.52
CA ASP A 46 -3.04 7.24 0.55
C ASP A 46 -3.13 6.38 -0.73
N LEU A 47 -3.70 5.18 -0.59
CA LEU A 47 -3.92 4.19 -1.63
C LEU A 47 -5.39 3.80 -1.66
N ALA A 48 -5.79 3.16 -2.76
CA ALA A 48 -7.12 2.61 -2.88
C ALA A 48 -7.27 1.36 -1.97
N MET A 49 -6.25 0.49 -1.91
CA MET A 49 -6.20 -0.71 -1.07
C MET A 49 -4.75 -1.06 -0.77
N ILE A 50 -4.50 -1.81 0.30
CA ILE A 50 -3.26 -2.59 0.44
C ILE A 50 -3.53 -4.00 -0.09
N PHE A 51 -3.04 -4.31 -1.28
CA PHE A 51 -3.11 -5.68 -1.80
C PHE A 51 -2.10 -6.60 -1.12
N GLN A 52 -2.35 -7.89 -1.19
CA GLN A 52 -1.47 -8.91 -0.62
C GLN A 52 -0.04 -8.83 -1.17
N SER A 53 0.14 -8.53 -2.46
CA SER A 53 1.43 -8.27 -3.11
C SER A 53 2.25 -7.21 -2.37
N VAL A 54 1.61 -6.08 -2.04
CA VAL A 54 2.22 -4.99 -1.27
C VAL A 54 2.55 -5.45 0.14
N ARG A 55 1.62 -6.13 0.83
CA ARG A 55 1.88 -6.66 2.19
C ARG A 55 3.09 -7.60 2.20
N GLN A 56 3.15 -8.55 1.26
CA GLN A 56 4.25 -9.50 1.14
C GLN A 56 5.59 -8.80 0.89
N GLY A 57 5.62 -7.83 -0.03
CA GLY A 57 6.83 -7.05 -0.31
C GLY A 57 7.31 -6.25 0.91
N VAL A 58 6.40 -5.58 1.62
CA VAL A 58 6.72 -4.84 2.84
C VAL A 58 7.23 -5.77 3.94
N MET A 59 6.57 -6.90 4.19
CA MET A 59 7.01 -7.87 5.21
C MET A 59 8.39 -8.45 4.89
N ALA A 60 8.68 -8.73 3.61
CA ALA A 60 10.01 -9.20 3.19
C ALA A 60 11.09 -8.15 3.49
N GLN A 61 10.87 -6.88 3.14
CA GLN A 61 11.82 -5.80 3.41
C GLN A 61 11.99 -5.52 4.90
N LEU A 62 10.90 -5.58 5.69
CA LEU A 62 10.98 -5.42 7.14
C LEU A 62 11.79 -6.54 7.78
N LYS A 63 11.58 -7.79 7.35
CA LYS A 63 12.35 -8.94 7.83
C LYS A 63 13.83 -8.82 7.48
N GLU A 64 14.15 -8.44 6.25
CA GLU A 64 15.53 -8.23 5.80
C GLU A 64 16.23 -7.15 6.64
N ARG A 65 15.55 -6.03 6.91
CA ARG A 65 16.15 -4.88 7.58
C ARG A 65 16.17 -4.97 9.11
N TYR A 66 15.16 -5.61 9.71
CA TYR A 66 14.93 -5.57 11.15
C TYR A 66 14.80 -6.97 11.79
N GLY A 67 15.05 -8.04 11.04
CA GLY A 67 14.95 -9.42 11.54
C GLY A 67 13.52 -9.74 11.98
N SER A 68 13.37 -10.17 13.24
CA SER A 68 12.07 -10.55 13.83
C SER A 68 11.35 -9.38 14.53
N LEU A 69 11.87 -8.15 14.46
CA LEU A 69 11.31 -7.02 15.21
C LEU A 69 9.91 -6.60 14.75
N TYR A 70 9.64 -6.76 13.45
CA TYR A 70 8.37 -6.43 12.80
C TYR A 70 7.87 -7.63 12.01
N GLY A 71 6.74 -8.18 12.43
CA GLY A 71 6.14 -9.42 11.96
C GLY A 71 4.65 -9.27 11.65
N GLU A 72 4.03 -10.36 11.21
CA GLU A 72 2.60 -10.36 10.86
C GLU A 72 1.68 -10.09 12.05
N ASP A 73 2.18 -10.34 13.26
CA ASP A 73 1.49 -10.18 14.52
C ASP A 73 1.48 -8.73 15.03
N ASN A 74 2.39 -7.88 14.54
CA ASN A 74 2.55 -6.51 15.06
C ASN A 74 2.64 -5.40 14.01
N VAL A 75 2.45 -5.71 12.73
CA VAL A 75 2.37 -4.72 11.63
C VAL A 75 1.00 -4.73 10.97
N LEU A 76 0.29 -3.61 11.06
CA LEU A 76 -0.97 -3.38 10.35
C LEU A 76 -0.76 -2.34 9.23
N LEU A 77 -1.04 -2.75 8.00
CA LEU A 77 -1.06 -1.88 6.83
C LEU A 77 -2.50 -1.59 6.43
N SER A 78 -2.85 -0.32 6.29
CA SER A 78 -4.18 0.16 5.94
C SER A 78 -4.11 1.17 4.79
N ALA A 79 -5.25 1.34 4.11
CA ALA A 79 -5.40 2.28 3.01
C ALA A 79 -6.62 3.16 3.24
N THR A 80 -6.53 4.42 2.82
CA THR A 80 -7.62 5.41 2.89
C THR A 80 -8.79 5.12 1.96
N HIS A 81 -8.60 4.24 0.98
CA HIS A 81 -9.57 3.97 -0.09
C HIS A 81 -9.81 5.16 -1.03
N THR A 82 -8.78 5.94 -1.33
CA THR A 82 -8.83 6.93 -2.41
C THR A 82 -8.88 6.26 -3.77
N HIS A 83 -9.77 6.71 -4.65
CA HIS A 83 -9.89 6.22 -6.04
C HIS A 83 -9.06 7.05 -7.03
N SER A 84 -8.12 7.86 -6.52
CA SER A 84 -7.36 8.83 -7.32
C SER A 84 -5.85 8.54 -7.39
N GLY A 85 -5.45 7.28 -7.22
CA GLY A 85 -4.07 6.82 -7.36
C GLY A 85 -3.85 5.91 -8.57
N PRO A 86 -2.62 5.80 -9.09
CA PRO A 86 -2.29 4.81 -10.13
C PRO A 86 -2.47 3.38 -9.59
N GLY A 87 -2.98 2.47 -10.43
CA GLY A 87 -3.15 1.05 -10.12
C GLY A 87 -1.95 0.18 -10.46
N GLY A 88 -2.19 -1.11 -10.73
CA GLY A 88 -1.14 -2.03 -11.20
C GLY A 88 -0.25 -2.61 -10.11
N TYR A 89 -0.69 -2.59 -8.85
CA TYR A 89 0.13 -3.05 -7.73
C TYR A 89 -0.46 -4.28 -7.01
N SER A 90 -1.44 -4.95 -7.62
CA SER A 90 -1.93 -6.28 -7.21
C SER A 90 -1.21 -7.40 -7.99
N HIS A 91 -1.10 -8.59 -7.41
CA HIS A 91 -0.77 -9.82 -8.18
C HIS A 91 -1.99 -10.61 -8.66
N ASN A 92 -3.20 -10.27 -8.17
CA ASN A 92 -4.43 -10.85 -8.69
C ASN A 92 -4.94 -10.03 -9.87
N VAL A 93 -5.12 -10.70 -11.02
CA VAL A 93 -5.58 -10.13 -12.30
C VAL A 93 -6.90 -9.37 -12.16
N ALA A 94 -7.81 -9.84 -11.31
CA ALA A 94 -9.12 -9.20 -11.12
C ALA A 94 -9.00 -7.71 -10.74
N TYR A 95 -7.98 -7.36 -9.95
CA TYR A 95 -7.75 -5.98 -9.51
C TYR A 95 -6.95 -5.13 -10.52
N ASN A 96 -6.30 -5.76 -11.51
CA ASN A 96 -5.49 -5.04 -12.51
C ASN A 96 -6.18 -4.93 -13.88
N LEU A 97 -7.38 -5.47 -14.06
CA LEU A 97 -8.05 -5.57 -15.35
C LEU A 97 -8.14 -4.21 -16.10
N SER A 98 -8.62 -3.17 -15.42
CA SER A 98 -8.73 -1.82 -16.00
C SER A 98 -7.40 -1.06 -16.09
N VAL A 99 -6.33 -1.60 -15.51
CA VAL A 99 -4.97 -1.05 -15.52
C VAL A 99 -4.10 -1.74 -16.57
N LEU A 100 -4.60 -2.82 -17.18
CA LEU A 100 -3.95 -3.62 -18.22
C LEU A 100 -2.70 -4.40 -17.77
N GLY A 101 -2.44 -4.50 -16.47
CA GLY A 101 -1.32 -5.29 -15.96
C GLY A 101 -0.81 -4.87 -14.58
N PHE A 102 0.27 -5.53 -14.18
CA PHE A 102 1.17 -5.15 -13.10
C PHE A 102 2.37 -4.42 -13.70
#